data_AF-A0A376DSI1-F1
#
_entry.id   AF-A0A376DSI1-F1
#
_cell.length_a   1.000
_cell.length_b   1.000
_cell.length_c   1.000
_cell.angle_alpha   90.00
_cell.angle_beta   90.00
_cell.angle_gamma   90.00
#
_symmetry.space_group_name_H-M   'P 1'
#
loop_
_entity.id
_entity.type
_entity.pdbx_description
1 polymer ?
#
loop_
_entity_poly.entity_id
_entity_poly.type
_entity_poly.pdbx_seq_one_letter_code
_entity_poly.pdbx_strand_id
1 'polypeptide(L)'
;MNYDQFSGKDDLINQILIRQGILISEKIIIKIDHQPDYEISEYKREQDADYYFYNSWKFKNKFNSVFDISVSQNHIFHFDNFNDLSNNYNIPFNIGSECDFLLDVLKKDSDALFVYGFGIETDNFTIHNVRIKAIDNLKGRVYYDGSFTGSSYEIDPLDWGIYSILDISACPIEIDDKPFYNSLLAESYLLLKERKYKLSYFLLYSAFESFVNFELGKGDEEGRLKDKLNELFCLKFPNLGIHQIYTSVITFFDKYNLDRNVIAHGRNRVEIDEEMVEKSFIFVLTLISSYLLNSSKFDDLYTRITN
;
A
#
# COMPACT_ATOMS: atom_id res chain seq x y z
N MET A 1 4.89 28.74 -1.79
CA MET A 1 5.15 27.66 -2.77
C MET A 1 4.36 27.86 -4.06
N ASN A 2 4.97 27.58 -5.21
CA ASN A 2 4.31 27.50 -6.52
C ASN A 2 4.07 26.03 -6.93
N TYR A 3 3.49 25.79 -8.11
CA TYR A 3 3.18 24.43 -8.57
C TYR A 3 4.44 23.56 -8.71
N ASP A 4 5.51 24.06 -9.34
CA ASP A 4 6.74 23.27 -9.56
C ASP A 4 7.42 22.89 -8.25
N GLN A 5 7.42 23.79 -7.27
CA GLN A 5 7.92 23.52 -5.93
C GLN A 5 7.04 22.52 -5.15
N PHE A 6 5.74 22.50 -5.42
CA PHE A 6 4.80 21.56 -4.81
C PHE A 6 4.93 20.18 -5.46
N SER A 7 4.88 20.11 -6.79
CA SER A 7 4.96 18.86 -7.56
C SER A 7 6.33 18.18 -7.44
N GLY A 8 7.38 18.95 -7.17
CA GLY A 8 8.72 18.44 -6.89
C GLY A 8 8.96 17.98 -5.45
N LYS A 9 7.92 17.89 -4.60
CA LYS A 9 8.06 17.32 -3.25
C LYS A 9 8.20 15.81 -3.32
N ASP A 10 9.17 15.28 -2.58
CA ASP A 10 9.40 13.84 -2.48
C ASP A 10 8.16 13.13 -1.95
N ASP A 11 7.82 12.02 -2.61
CA ASP A 11 6.73 11.11 -2.24
C ASP A 11 5.33 11.76 -2.14
N LEU A 12 5.12 12.90 -2.82
CA LEU A 12 3.89 13.68 -2.74
C LEU A 12 2.64 12.87 -3.08
N ILE A 13 2.71 11.99 -4.09
CA ILE A 13 1.59 11.13 -4.48
C ILE A 13 1.16 10.25 -3.30
N ASN A 14 2.10 9.57 -2.66
CA ASN A 14 1.81 8.71 -1.51
C ASN A 14 1.30 9.51 -0.33
N GLN A 15 1.92 10.65 -0.02
CA GLN A 15 1.47 11.52 1.06
C GLN A 15 0.00 11.93 0.87
N ILE A 16 -0.40 12.29 -0.34
CA ILE A 16 -1.80 12.63 -0.64
C ILE A 16 -2.71 11.40 -0.55
N LEU A 17 -2.32 10.26 -1.13
CA LEU A 17 -3.12 9.04 -1.08
C LEU A 17 -3.30 8.54 0.36
N ILE A 18 -2.27 8.63 1.20
CA ILE A 18 -2.32 8.33 2.63
C ILE A 18 -3.25 9.30 3.34
N ARG A 19 -3.13 10.60 3.05
CA ARG A 19 -4.01 11.61 3.67
C ARG A 19 -5.48 11.39 3.34
N GLN A 20 -5.80 10.93 2.14
CA GLN A 20 -7.16 10.59 1.73
C GLN A 20 -7.61 9.20 2.25
N GLY A 21 -6.71 8.46 2.91
CA GLY A 21 -6.90 7.09 3.39
C GLY A 21 -7.16 6.11 2.25
N ILE A 22 -6.60 6.37 1.07
CA ILE A 22 -6.61 5.47 -0.10
C ILE A 22 -5.42 4.50 0.00
N LEU A 23 -4.31 4.98 0.55
CA LEU A 23 -3.11 4.22 0.85
C LEU A 23 -2.93 4.16 2.36
N ILE A 24 -2.44 3.05 2.88
CA ILE A 24 -1.92 2.93 4.23
C ILE A 24 -0.51 2.37 4.17
N SER A 25 0.31 2.79 5.13
CA SER A 25 1.64 2.24 5.36
C SER A 25 1.73 1.80 6.80
N GLU A 26 1.90 0.51 7.03
CA GLU A 26 1.93 -0.05 8.37
C GLU A 26 2.91 -1.21 8.50
N LYS A 27 3.22 -1.56 9.74
CA LYS A 27 3.94 -2.80 10.06
C LYS A 27 2.94 -3.88 10.39
N ILE A 28 3.14 -5.06 9.83
CA ILE A 28 2.40 -6.26 10.19
C ILE A 28 3.36 -7.36 10.61
N ILE A 29 2.84 -8.34 11.34
CA ILE A 29 3.58 -9.56 11.67
C ILE A 29 2.85 -10.74 11.06
N ILE A 30 3.59 -11.64 10.42
CA ILE A 30 3.07 -12.91 9.95
C ILE A 30 3.88 -14.05 10.53
N LYS A 31 3.21 -15.17 10.84
CA LYS A 31 3.89 -16.44 11.09
C LYS A 31 4.33 -17.02 9.74
N ILE A 32 5.59 -17.39 9.64
CA ILE A 32 6.15 -18.03 8.46
C ILE A 32 5.82 -19.52 8.51
N ASP A 33 5.23 -20.00 7.43
CA ASP A 33 5.07 -21.42 7.16
C ASP A 33 6.31 -21.88 6.38
N HIS A 34 7.25 -22.49 7.11
CA HIS A 34 8.52 -22.98 6.58
C HIS A 34 8.47 -24.47 6.20
N GLN A 35 7.28 -25.05 6.00
CA GLN A 35 7.15 -26.41 5.50
C GLN A 35 7.99 -26.60 4.21
N PRO A 36 8.94 -27.56 4.19
CA PRO A 36 9.81 -27.74 3.04
C PRO A 36 9.07 -28.08 1.75
N ASP A 37 9.54 -27.50 0.66
CA ASP A 37 9.23 -27.92 -0.69
C ASP A 37 10.09 -29.15 -1.02
N TYR A 38 9.46 -30.34 -0.97
CA TYR A 38 10.12 -31.62 -1.24
C TYR A 38 10.33 -31.91 -2.72
N GLU A 39 9.87 -31.05 -3.64
CA GLU A 39 10.32 -31.11 -5.04
C GLU A 39 11.76 -30.61 -5.17
N ILE A 40 12.23 -29.81 -4.22
CA ILE A 40 13.55 -29.16 -4.21
C ILE A 40 14.44 -29.68 -3.07
N SER A 41 13.85 -30.00 -1.92
CA SER A 41 14.56 -30.42 -0.70
C SER A 41 14.48 -31.93 -0.49
N GLU A 42 15.61 -32.60 -0.31
CA GLU A 42 15.62 -34.02 0.05
C GLU A 42 15.41 -34.19 1.56
N TYR A 43 14.45 -35.02 1.96
CA TYR A 43 14.18 -35.25 3.38
C TYR A 43 15.29 -36.09 4.04
N LYS A 44 16.01 -35.51 5.01
CA LYS A 44 17.19 -36.12 5.67
C LYS A 44 16.95 -36.63 7.10
N ARG A 45 15.69 -36.68 7.57
CA ARG A 45 15.30 -37.19 8.90
C ARG A 45 16.06 -36.50 10.04
N GLU A 46 16.97 -37.22 10.70
CA GLU A 46 17.70 -36.77 11.88
C GLU A 46 18.99 -35.99 11.53
N GLN A 47 19.38 -35.95 10.26
CA GLN A 47 20.54 -35.17 9.84
C GLN A 47 20.15 -33.74 9.54
N ASP A 48 20.96 -32.81 10.04
CA ASP A 48 20.85 -31.41 9.65
C ASP A 48 21.03 -31.28 8.15
N ALA A 49 20.08 -30.59 7.52
CA ALA A 49 20.08 -30.33 6.11
C ALA A 49 19.51 -28.95 5.82
N ASP A 50 19.84 -28.44 4.63
CA ASP A 50 19.23 -27.23 4.12
C ASP A 50 17.89 -27.58 3.46
N TYR A 51 16.84 -26.95 3.95
CA TYR A 51 15.50 -27.06 3.40
C TYR A 51 15.08 -25.72 2.80
N TYR A 52 14.38 -25.79 1.67
CA TYR A 52 13.81 -24.65 0.97
C TYR A 52 12.30 -24.70 1.06
N PHE A 53 11.66 -23.55 1.18
CA PHE A 53 10.20 -23.45 1.22
C PHE A 53 9.70 -22.33 0.30
N TYR A 54 8.53 -22.55 -0.27
CA TYR A 54 7.79 -21.57 -1.05
C TYR A 54 6.33 -21.59 -0.60
N ASN A 55 5.89 -20.49 0.01
CA ASN A 55 4.60 -20.45 0.68
C ASN A 55 3.86 -19.13 0.45
N SER A 56 2.67 -18.99 1.01
CA SER A 56 1.86 -17.78 0.84
C SER A 56 1.09 -17.36 2.07
N TRP A 57 0.98 -16.05 2.25
CA TRP A 57 0.15 -15.41 3.26
C TRP A 57 -1.09 -14.80 2.61
N LYS A 58 -2.27 -14.97 3.23
CA LYS A 58 -3.54 -14.44 2.74
C LYS A 58 -3.86 -13.11 3.41
N PHE A 59 -4.15 -12.08 2.62
CA PHE A 59 -4.44 -10.72 3.11
C PHE A 59 -5.85 -10.21 2.82
N LYS A 60 -6.68 -10.97 2.09
CA LYS A 60 -8.00 -10.53 1.62
C LYS A 60 -8.94 -10.01 2.70
N ASN A 61 -8.74 -10.40 3.96
CA ASN A 61 -9.56 -9.97 5.09
C ASN A 61 -8.97 -8.75 5.82
N LYS A 62 -7.80 -8.25 5.41
CA LYS A 62 -7.08 -7.13 6.01
C LYS A 62 -6.95 -5.96 5.03
N PHE A 63 -6.66 -6.26 3.77
CA PHE A 63 -6.44 -5.25 2.73
C PHE A 63 -7.24 -5.59 1.47
N ASN A 64 -7.70 -4.55 0.78
CA ASN A 64 -8.31 -4.69 -0.54
C ASN A 64 -7.25 -5.08 -1.59
N SER A 65 -6.11 -4.39 -1.56
CA SER A 65 -4.94 -4.67 -2.40
C SER A 65 -3.64 -4.30 -1.68
N VAL A 66 -2.54 -4.92 -2.09
CA VAL A 66 -1.19 -4.63 -1.60
C VAL A 66 -0.37 -4.10 -2.78
N PHE A 67 0.29 -2.95 -2.58
CA PHE A 67 1.11 -2.29 -3.60
C PHE A 67 2.59 -2.64 -3.45
N ASP A 68 3.06 -2.68 -2.21
CA ASP A 68 4.44 -3.02 -1.88
C ASP A 68 4.51 -3.72 -0.52
N ILE A 69 5.46 -4.62 -0.37
CA ILE A 69 5.69 -5.35 0.88
C ILE A 69 7.14 -5.82 0.94
N SER A 70 7.77 -5.62 2.10
CA SER A 70 9.15 -6.02 2.34
C SER A 70 9.30 -6.67 3.71
N VAL A 71 10.24 -7.61 3.81
CA VAL A 71 10.59 -8.24 5.09
C VAL A 71 11.60 -7.35 5.79
N SER A 72 11.23 -6.79 6.94
CA SER A 72 12.12 -5.95 7.74
C SER A 72 13.01 -6.81 8.62
N GLN A 73 12.43 -7.79 9.31
CA GLN A 73 13.10 -8.65 10.29
C GLN A 73 12.42 -10.01 10.40
N ASN A 74 13.18 -11.00 10.86
CA ASN A 74 12.69 -12.33 11.24
C ASN A 74 13.10 -12.59 12.69
N HIS A 75 12.20 -13.22 13.44
CA HIS A 75 12.40 -13.61 14.83
C HIS A 75 11.84 -14.99 15.07
N ILE A 76 12.52 -15.79 15.88
CA ILE A 76 12.04 -17.06 16.41
C ILE A 76 11.49 -16.82 17.82
N PHE A 77 10.27 -17.29 18.07
CA PHE A 77 9.64 -17.20 19.39
C PHE A 77 9.24 -18.58 19.89
N HIS A 78 9.70 -18.92 21.09
CA HIS A 78 9.23 -20.04 21.88
C HIS A 78 7.98 -19.64 22.67
N PHE A 79 7.14 -20.60 23.06
CA PHE A 79 5.93 -20.38 23.85
C PHE A 79 6.20 -19.59 25.13
N ASP A 80 7.32 -19.89 25.81
CA ASP A 80 7.72 -19.19 27.03
C ASP A 80 8.01 -17.70 26.80
N ASN A 81 8.53 -17.33 25.62
CA ASN A 81 8.77 -15.93 25.28
C ASN A 81 7.46 -15.13 25.21
N PHE A 82 6.36 -15.75 24.76
CA PHE A 82 5.05 -15.10 24.76
C PHE A 82 4.54 -14.85 26.19
N ASN A 83 4.76 -15.79 27.11
CA ASN A 83 4.37 -15.62 28.51
C ASN A 83 5.18 -14.49 29.18
N ASP A 84 6.49 -14.44 28.92
CA ASP A 84 7.36 -13.38 29.42
C ASP A 84 6.92 -12.01 28.90
N LEU A 85 6.69 -11.89 27.58
CA LEU A 85 6.17 -10.67 26.97
C LEU A 85 4.81 -10.27 27.56
N SER A 86 3.91 -11.23 27.75
CA SER A 86 2.57 -10.97 28.29
C SER A 86 2.64 -10.36 29.69
N ASN A 87 3.49 -10.93 30.56
CA ASN A 87 3.71 -10.45 31.92
C ASN A 87 4.41 -9.08 31.94
N ASN A 88 5.46 -8.91 31.15
CA ASN A 88 6.27 -7.68 31.16
C ASN A 88 5.55 -6.47 30.56
N TYR A 89 4.76 -6.66 29.51
CA TYR A 89 4.03 -5.57 28.85
C TYR A 89 2.57 -5.44 29.29
N ASN A 90 2.10 -6.33 30.18
CA ASN A 90 0.71 -6.42 30.65
C ASN A 90 -0.28 -6.43 29.47
N ILE A 91 -0.02 -7.29 28.48
CA ILE A 91 -0.88 -7.56 27.32
C ILE A 91 -1.27 -9.03 27.41
N PRO A 92 -2.57 -9.39 27.40
CA PRO A 92 -2.98 -10.79 27.48
C PRO A 92 -2.61 -11.55 26.21
N PHE A 93 -1.93 -12.68 26.37
CA PHE A 93 -1.62 -13.59 25.27
C PHE A 93 -2.66 -14.72 25.19
N ASN A 94 -3.18 -14.98 23.99
CA ASN A 94 -4.02 -16.14 23.69
C ASN A 94 -3.42 -16.94 22.52
N ILE A 95 -3.45 -18.25 22.62
CA ILE A 95 -3.04 -19.16 21.53
C ILE A 95 -3.91 -18.88 20.29
N GLY A 96 -3.27 -18.77 19.13
CA GLY A 96 -3.90 -18.40 17.85
C GLY A 96 -3.96 -16.89 17.58
N SER A 97 -3.51 -16.05 18.51
CA SER A 97 -3.43 -14.58 18.33
C SER A 97 -1.99 -14.06 18.31
N GLU A 98 -1.02 -14.94 18.06
CA GLU A 98 0.42 -14.65 18.20
C GLU A 98 0.84 -13.41 17.41
N CYS A 99 0.43 -13.30 16.15
CA CYS A 99 0.84 -12.18 15.29
C CYS A 99 0.29 -10.83 15.78
N ASP A 100 -0.99 -10.79 16.17
CA ASP A 100 -1.63 -9.56 16.65
C ASP A 100 -1.08 -9.17 18.03
N PHE A 101 -0.83 -10.16 18.91
CA PHE A 101 -0.17 -9.96 20.19
C PHE A 101 1.23 -9.35 20.04
N LEU A 102 2.08 -9.94 19.19
CA LEU A 102 3.44 -9.42 18.95
C LEU A 102 3.40 -8.01 18.34
N LEU A 103 2.40 -7.72 17.51
CA LEU A 103 2.22 -6.39 16.92
C LEU A 103 1.86 -5.36 18.00
N ASP A 104 1.01 -5.71 18.96
CA ASP A 104 0.65 -4.83 20.07
C ASP A 104 1.80 -4.61 21.06
N VAL A 105 2.64 -5.63 21.28
CA VAL A 105 3.92 -5.49 22.00
C VAL A 105 4.83 -4.51 21.28
N LEU A 106 5.02 -4.68 19.96
CA LEU A 106 5.89 -3.83 19.14
C LEU A 106 5.45 -2.36 19.14
N LYS A 107 4.13 -2.10 19.21
CA LYS A 107 3.58 -0.73 19.34
C LYS A 107 3.93 -0.08 20.69
N LYS A 108 4.07 -0.87 21.76
CA LYS A 108 4.48 -0.36 23.08
C LYS A 108 5.99 -0.16 23.17
N ASP A 109 6.76 -1.05 22.55
CA ASP A 109 8.22 -1.05 22.59
C ASP A 109 8.78 -1.68 21.31
N SER A 110 9.45 -0.85 20.50
CA SER A 110 9.98 -1.25 19.20
C SER A 110 11.07 -2.31 19.27
N ASP A 111 11.75 -2.43 20.42
CA ASP A 111 12.90 -3.30 20.59
C ASP A 111 12.53 -4.61 21.31
N ALA A 112 11.30 -4.71 21.82
CA ALA A 112 10.82 -5.86 22.58
C ALA A 112 11.04 -7.19 21.85
N LEU A 113 10.74 -7.24 20.55
CA LEU A 113 10.86 -8.49 19.80
C LEU A 113 12.31 -8.97 19.68
N PHE A 114 13.26 -8.04 19.59
CA PHE A 114 14.69 -8.34 19.58
C PHE A 114 15.20 -8.78 20.96
N VAL A 115 14.66 -8.20 22.04
CA VAL A 115 15.08 -8.52 23.42
C VAL A 115 14.58 -9.88 23.87
N TYR A 116 13.34 -10.24 23.51
CA TYR A 116 12.68 -11.46 24.00
C TYR A 116 12.66 -12.62 23.00
N GLY A 117 12.87 -12.36 21.71
CA GLY A 117 12.96 -13.39 20.68
C GLY A 117 14.37 -13.94 20.50
N PHE A 118 14.46 -15.13 19.92
CA PHE A 118 15.71 -15.67 19.38
C PHE A 118 15.81 -15.19 17.94
N GLY A 119 16.74 -14.29 17.61
CA GLY A 119 16.81 -13.61 16.29
C GLY A 119 16.54 -14.51 15.07
N ILE A 120 17.59 -15.09 14.46
CA ILE A 120 17.42 -15.97 13.29
C ILE A 120 17.96 -17.38 13.53
N GLU A 121 18.43 -17.67 14.74
CA GLU A 121 19.15 -18.90 15.05
C GLU A 121 18.81 -19.37 16.46
N THR A 122 18.71 -20.69 16.60
CA THR A 122 18.75 -21.46 17.85
C THR A 122 19.80 -22.57 17.68
N ASP A 123 20.07 -23.33 18.74
CA ASP A 123 21.11 -24.37 18.72
C ASP A 123 20.95 -25.40 17.58
N ASN A 124 19.71 -25.68 17.15
CA ASN A 124 19.39 -26.71 16.16
C ASN A 124 18.71 -26.15 14.89
N PHE A 125 18.59 -24.83 14.77
CA PHE A 125 17.84 -24.22 13.68
C PHE A 125 18.39 -22.86 13.27
N THR A 126 18.51 -22.60 11.97
CA THR A 126 18.87 -21.28 11.46
C THR A 126 18.03 -20.91 10.24
N ILE A 127 17.35 -19.76 10.26
CA ILE A 127 16.67 -19.20 9.09
C ILE A 127 17.62 -18.30 8.30
N HIS A 128 17.88 -18.63 7.04
CA HIS A 128 18.92 -17.96 6.25
C HIS A 128 18.39 -16.81 5.40
N ASN A 129 17.08 -16.80 5.11
CA ASN A 129 16.49 -15.82 4.20
C ASN A 129 14.97 -15.98 4.16
N VAL A 130 14.22 -14.89 4.30
CA VAL A 130 12.78 -14.84 3.94
C VAL A 130 12.60 -13.68 2.99
N ARG A 131 12.08 -13.93 1.80
CA ARG A 131 11.89 -12.89 0.77
C ARG A 131 10.49 -12.94 0.20
N ILE A 132 9.96 -11.76 -0.06
CA ILE A 132 8.73 -11.61 -0.85
C ILE A 132 9.05 -11.92 -2.31
N LYS A 133 8.27 -12.81 -2.92
CA LYS A 133 8.40 -13.17 -4.33
C LYS A 133 7.42 -12.48 -5.23
N ALA A 134 6.16 -12.44 -4.81
CA ALA A 134 5.10 -11.90 -5.63
C ALA A 134 3.91 -11.48 -4.76
N ILE A 135 3.18 -10.49 -5.24
CA ILE A 135 1.88 -10.09 -4.72
C ILE A 135 0.84 -10.48 -5.77
N ASP A 136 -0.16 -11.27 -5.37
CA ASP A 136 -1.31 -11.65 -6.19
C ASP A 136 -2.57 -11.00 -5.60
N ASN A 137 -2.87 -9.79 -6.06
CA ASN A 137 -4.06 -9.03 -5.63
C ASN A 137 -5.37 -9.71 -6.04
N LEU A 138 -5.39 -10.50 -7.12
CA LEU A 138 -6.59 -11.22 -7.56
C LEU A 138 -6.95 -12.36 -6.59
N LYS A 139 -5.95 -13.08 -6.08
CA LYS A 139 -6.14 -14.14 -5.07
C LYS A 139 -6.07 -13.64 -3.63
N GLY A 140 -5.65 -12.39 -3.41
CA GLY A 140 -5.44 -11.81 -2.09
C GLY A 140 -4.31 -12.52 -1.34
N ARG A 141 -3.18 -12.79 -2.02
CA ARG A 141 -2.04 -13.53 -1.46
C ARG A 141 -0.71 -12.83 -1.71
N VAL A 142 0.17 -12.86 -0.70
CA VAL A 142 1.59 -12.57 -0.86
C VAL A 142 2.35 -13.89 -0.83
N TYR A 143 3.13 -14.14 -1.86
CA TYR A 143 4.01 -15.30 -1.96
C TYR A 143 5.40 -14.95 -1.43
N TYR A 144 5.98 -15.84 -0.64
CA TYR A 144 7.32 -15.69 -0.09
C TYR A 144 8.08 -17.01 -0.20
N ASP A 145 9.40 -16.89 -0.23
CA ASP A 145 10.30 -18.05 -0.17
C ASP A 145 11.40 -17.84 0.86
N GLY A 146 12.08 -18.93 1.16
CA GLY A 146 13.20 -18.91 2.06
C GLY A 146 13.87 -20.26 2.18
N SER A 147 14.83 -20.32 3.10
CA SER A 147 15.53 -21.54 3.44
C SER A 147 15.95 -21.53 4.90
N PHE A 148 16.05 -22.72 5.47
CA PHE A 148 16.57 -22.94 6.82
C PHE A 148 17.49 -24.15 6.87
N THR A 149 18.36 -24.19 7.88
CA THR A 149 19.12 -25.39 8.26
C THR A 149 18.54 -25.94 9.55
N GLY A 150 18.30 -27.25 9.60
CA GLY A 150 17.82 -27.94 10.80
C GLY A 150 17.52 -29.41 10.51
N SER A 151 16.99 -30.14 11.50
CA SER A 151 16.58 -31.53 11.33
C SER A 151 15.07 -31.64 11.04
N SER A 152 14.55 -32.86 10.92
CA SER A 152 13.12 -33.08 10.71
C SER A 152 12.22 -32.66 11.88
N TYR A 153 12.78 -32.52 13.09
CA TYR A 153 12.02 -32.05 14.26
C TYR A 153 11.69 -30.54 14.17
N GLU A 154 12.46 -29.80 13.41
CA GLU A 154 12.39 -28.35 13.27
C GLU A 154 11.53 -27.93 12.08
N ILE A 155 11.05 -28.89 11.27
CA ILE A 155 10.09 -28.66 10.19
C ILE A 155 8.72 -28.24 10.75
N ASP A 156 8.27 -28.90 11.81
CA ASP A 156 6.99 -28.61 12.49
C ASP A 156 7.19 -28.62 14.01
N PRO A 157 7.82 -27.57 14.55
CA PRO A 157 8.15 -27.49 15.96
C PRO A 157 6.89 -27.36 16.83
N LEU A 158 6.89 -28.04 17.99
CA LEU A 158 5.74 -28.07 18.89
C LEU A 158 5.57 -26.80 19.72
N ASP A 159 6.67 -26.12 20.03
CA ASP A 159 6.76 -25.10 21.08
C ASP A 159 7.38 -23.77 20.61
N TRP A 160 7.79 -23.67 19.35
CA TRP A 160 8.27 -22.41 18.77
C TRP A 160 7.76 -22.15 17.36
N GLY A 161 7.97 -20.93 16.85
CA GLY A 161 7.65 -20.57 15.47
C GLY A 161 8.47 -19.39 14.96
N ILE A 162 8.47 -19.22 13.64
CA ILE A 162 9.15 -18.12 12.94
C ILE A 162 8.13 -17.02 12.64
N TYR A 163 8.49 -15.78 12.96
CA TYR A 163 7.65 -14.61 12.76
C TYR A 163 8.42 -13.55 12.00
N SER A 164 7.83 -13.04 10.92
CA SER A 164 8.41 -11.97 10.12
C SER A 164 7.66 -10.67 10.37
N ILE A 165 8.42 -9.61 10.62
CA ILE A 165 7.93 -8.23 10.61
C ILE A 165 8.01 -7.75 9.17
N LEU A 166 6.88 -7.29 8.64
CA LEU A 166 6.76 -6.79 7.28
C LEU A 166 6.37 -5.32 7.29
N ASP A 167 7.06 -4.50 6.50
CA ASP A 167 6.59 -3.17 6.14
C ASP A 167 5.68 -3.29 4.91
N ILE A 168 4.43 -2.86 5.03
CA ILE A 168 3.44 -2.99 3.96
C ILE A 168 2.91 -1.62 3.52
N SER A 169 2.73 -1.47 2.21
CA SER A 169 2.00 -0.38 1.56
C SER A 169 0.79 -0.96 0.85
N ALA A 170 -0.42 -0.63 1.33
CA ALA A 170 -1.65 -1.31 0.94
C ALA A 170 -2.84 -0.37 0.81
N CYS A 171 -3.88 -0.85 0.12
CA CYS A 171 -5.20 -0.23 0.09
C CYS A 171 -6.05 -0.84 1.22
N PRO A 172 -6.59 -0.03 2.15
CA PRO A 172 -7.41 -0.52 3.25
C PRO A 172 -8.70 -1.17 2.73
N ILE A 173 -9.25 -2.14 3.47
CA ILE A 173 -10.48 -2.83 3.05
C ILE A 173 -11.70 -1.88 3.06
N GLU A 174 -11.67 -0.87 3.91
CA GLU A 174 -12.69 0.18 4.05
C GLU A 174 -12.74 1.13 2.85
N ILE A 175 -11.85 0.97 1.85
CA ILE A 175 -11.92 1.73 0.59
C ILE A 175 -13.26 1.52 -0.12
N ASP A 176 -13.87 0.34 0.04
CA ASP A 176 -15.14 -0.01 -0.59
C ASP A 176 -16.33 0.74 0.03
N ASP A 177 -16.18 1.28 1.23
CA ASP A 177 -17.17 2.14 1.90
C ASP A 177 -17.04 3.62 1.49
N LYS A 178 -15.98 3.98 0.76
CA LYS A 178 -15.72 5.35 0.30
C LYS A 178 -16.38 5.61 -1.05
N PRO A 179 -16.52 6.89 -1.46
CA PRO A 179 -16.95 7.22 -2.82
C PRO A 179 -16.09 6.51 -3.87
N PHE A 180 -16.73 5.97 -4.91
CA PHE A 180 -16.12 5.08 -5.91
C PHE A 180 -14.86 5.62 -6.57
N TYR A 181 -14.72 6.96 -6.70
CA TYR A 181 -13.50 7.56 -7.24
C TYR A 181 -12.25 7.19 -6.42
N ASN A 182 -12.37 6.89 -5.12
CA ASN A 182 -11.24 6.46 -4.30
C ASN A 182 -10.75 5.07 -4.71
N SER A 183 -11.65 4.13 -4.99
CA SER A 183 -11.30 2.81 -5.52
C SER A 183 -10.63 2.93 -6.89
N LEU A 184 -11.09 3.86 -7.74
CA LEU A 184 -10.46 4.15 -9.04
C LEU A 184 -9.05 4.76 -8.88
N LEU A 185 -8.84 5.63 -7.89
CA LEU A 185 -7.52 6.18 -7.57
C LEU A 185 -6.57 5.07 -7.07
N ALA A 186 -7.04 4.20 -6.20
CA ALA A 186 -6.27 3.06 -5.69
C ALA A 186 -5.85 2.11 -6.82
N GLU A 187 -6.80 1.68 -7.65
CA GLU A 187 -6.53 0.78 -8.78
C GLU A 187 -5.61 1.44 -9.81
N SER A 188 -5.80 2.74 -10.07
CA SER A 188 -4.89 3.49 -10.94
C SER A 188 -3.45 3.48 -10.41
N TYR A 189 -3.29 3.62 -9.09
CA TYR A 189 -1.99 3.62 -8.44
C TYR A 189 -1.36 2.22 -8.48
N LEU A 190 -2.15 1.15 -8.31
CA LEU A 190 -1.68 -0.23 -8.52
C LEU A 190 -1.14 -0.42 -9.94
N LEU A 191 -1.91 0.01 -10.94
CA LEU A 191 -1.52 -0.11 -12.35
C LEU A 191 -0.26 0.69 -12.69
N LEU A 192 -0.02 1.83 -12.02
CA LEU A 192 1.25 2.57 -12.12
C LEU A 192 2.41 1.70 -11.64
N LYS A 193 2.29 1.06 -10.47
CA LYS A 193 3.34 0.15 -9.93
C LYS A 193 3.56 -1.09 -10.78
N GLU A 194 2.51 -1.59 -11.41
CA GLU A 194 2.59 -2.70 -12.37
C GLU A 194 3.09 -2.28 -13.77
N ARG A 195 3.49 -1.01 -13.96
CA ARG A 195 3.96 -0.43 -15.24
C ARG A 195 2.94 -0.49 -16.37
N LYS A 196 1.65 -0.55 -16.02
CA LYS A 196 0.50 -0.51 -16.95
C LYS A 196 0.07 0.94 -17.19
N TYR A 197 1.00 1.78 -17.64
CA TYR A 197 0.87 3.25 -17.64
C TYR A 197 -0.36 3.79 -18.37
N LYS A 198 -0.69 3.27 -19.57
CA LYS A 198 -1.88 3.71 -20.32
C LYS A 198 -3.18 3.44 -19.56
N LEU A 199 -3.28 2.28 -18.91
CA LEU A 199 -4.48 1.89 -18.15
C LEU A 199 -4.57 2.70 -16.85
N SER A 200 -3.44 2.87 -16.15
CA SER A 200 -3.33 3.76 -14.98
C SER A 200 -3.80 5.18 -15.34
N TYR A 201 -3.25 5.77 -16.40
CA TYR A 201 -3.64 7.10 -16.86
C TYR A 201 -5.14 7.23 -17.15
N PHE A 202 -5.70 6.26 -17.88
CA PHE A 202 -7.11 6.25 -18.22
C PHE A 202 -8.00 6.14 -16.97
N LEU A 203 -7.62 5.28 -16.03
CA LEU A 203 -8.38 5.05 -14.81
C LEU A 203 -8.27 6.24 -13.84
N LEU A 204 -7.10 6.87 -13.74
CA LEU A 204 -6.89 8.11 -12.99
C LEU A 204 -7.83 9.22 -13.48
N TYR A 205 -7.91 9.42 -14.79
CA TYR A 205 -8.79 10.44 -15.36
C TYR A 205 -10.27 10.09 -15.15
N SER A 206 -10.62 8.80 -15.23
CA SER A 206 -11.96 8.32 -14.88
C SER A 206 -12.28 8.55 -13.40
N ALA A 207 -11.30 8.42 -12.51
CA ALA A 207 -11.44 8.74 -11.09
C ALA A 207 -11.72 10.24 -10.89
N PHE A 208 -10.99 11.09 -11.60
CA PHE A 208 -11.20 12.54 -11.54
C PHE A 208 -12.60 12.95 -12.03
N GLU A 209 -13.05 12.36 -13.15
CA GLU A 209 -14.41 12.57 -13.66
C GLU A 209 -15.48 12.07 -12.68
N SER A 210 -15.28 10.89 -12.10
CA SER A 210 -16.16 10.33 -11.07
C SER A 210 -16.23 11.22 -9.83
N PHE A 211 -15.11 11.76 -9.37
CA PHE A 211 -15.06 12.74 -8.28
C PHE A 211 -15.90 13.98 -8.58
N VAL A 212 -15.69 14.61 -9.74
CA VAL A 212 -16.43 15.83 -10.11
C VAL A 212 -17.93 15.56 -10.18
N ASN A 213 -18.33 14.46 -10.81
CA ASN A 213 -19.73 14.08 -10.93
C ASN A 213 -20.38 13.73 -9.58
N PHE A 214 -19.64 13.05 -8.70
CA PHE A 214 -20.09 12.67 -7.36
C PHE A 214 -20.34 13.90 -6.49
N GLU A 215 -19.37 14.81 -6.41
CA GLU A 215 -19.48 16.02 -5.57
C GLU A 215 -20.54 17.01 -6.06
N LEU A 216 -20.83 17.03 -7.37
CA LEU A 216 -21.93 17.82 -7.93
C LEU A 216 -23.30 17.13 -7.83
N GLY A 217 -23.34 15.82 -7.59
CA GLY A 217 -24.57 15.03 -7.73
C GLY A 217 -25.10 14.98 -9.18
N LYS A 218 -24.21 15.10 -10.18
CA LYS A 218 -24.55 15.25 -11.62
C LYS A 218 -24.01 14.11 -12.48
N GLY A 219 -24.03 12.88 -11.96
CA GLY A 219 -23.55 11.68 -12.67
C GLY A 219 -24.30 11.40 -13.96
N ASP A 220 -25.61 11.67 -13.99
CA ASP A 220 -26.48 11.36 -15.12
C ASP A 220 -26.67 12.53 -16.11
N GLU A 221 -26.09 13.70 -15.80
CA GLU A 221 -26.22 14.89 -16.65
C GLU A 221 -25.12 14.95 -17.72
N GLU A 222 -25.50 15.14 -18.97
CA GLU A 222 -24.54 15.42 -20.03
C GLU A 222 -23.90 16.81 -19.84
N GLY A 223 -22.58 16.89 -19.96
CA GLY A 223 -21.86 18.15 -19.86
C GLY A 223 -20.38 17.97 -20.07
N ARG A 224 -19.68 19.03 -20.49
CA ARG A 224 -18.22 18.99 -20.59
C ARG A 224 -17.63 18.95 -19.18
N LEU A 225 -16.72 18.01 -18.94
CA LEU A 225 -16.10 17.85 -17.62
C LEU A 225 -15.43 19.14 -17.11
N LYS A 226 -14.85 19.96 -18.01
CA LYS A 226 -14.24 21.24 -17.65
C LYS A 226 -15.26 22.23 -17.08
N ASP A 227 -16.46 22.26 -17.64
CA ASP A 227 -17.53 23.15 -17.21
C ASP A 227 -18.08 22.70 -15.85
N LYS A 228 -18.26 21.38 -15.68
CA LYS A 228 -18.60 20.78 -14.37
C LYS A 228 -17.53 21.07 -13.31
N LEU A 229 -16.25 20.94 -13.66
CA LEU A 229 -15.14 21.24 -12.74
C LEU A 229 -15.14 22.72 -12.32
N ASN A 230 -15.35 23.64 -13.26
CA ASN A 230 -15.50 25.07 -12.97
C ASN A 230 -16.67 25.32 -12.00
N GLU A 231 -17.83 24.73 -12.28
CA GLU A 231 -19.02 24.83 -11.45
C GLU A 231 -18.72 24.34 -10.01
N LEU A 232 -18.16 23.13 -9.89
CA LEU A 232 -17.80 22.51 -8.62
C LEU A 232 -16.88 23.42 -7.79
N PHE A 233 -15.81 23.93 -8.41
CA PHE A 233 -14.88 24.80 -7.71
C PHE A 233 -15.51 26.15 -7.34
N CYS A 234 -16.38 26.72 -8.17
CA CYS A 234 -17.11 27.95 -7.85
C CYS A 234 -18.08 27.80 -6.66
N LEU A 235 -18.67 26.61 -6.46
CA LEU A 235 -19.52 26.34 -5.31
C LEU A 235 -18.77 26.45 -3.97
N LYS A 236 -17.48 26.10 -3.97
CA LYS A 236 -16.64 26.10 -2.76
C LYS A 236 -15.75 27.36 -2.64
N PHE A 237 -15.32 27.90 -3.77
CA PHE A 237 -14.41 29.03 -3.86
C PHE A 237 -15.04 30.15 -4.72
N PRO A 238 -15.59 31.21 -4.10
CA PRO A 238 -16.36 32.23 -4.82
C PRO A 238 -15.59 33.00 -5.91
N ASN A 239 -14.25 33.02 -5.86
CA ASN A 239 -13.42 33.68 -6.86
C ASN A 239 -12.25 32.80 -7.27
N LEU A 240 -12.40 32.08 -8.38
CA LEU A 240 -11.35 31.22 -8.93
C LEU A 240 -10.15 32.01 -9.47
N GLY A 241 -10.33 33.28 -9.86
CA GLY A 241 -9.24 34.10 -10.41
C GLY A 241 -8.11 34.37 -9.42
N ILE A 242 -8.40 34.33 -8.11
CA ILE A 242 -7.40 34.48 -7.04
C ILE A 242 -7.00 33.13 -6.40
N HIS A 243 -7.58 32.03 -6.86
CA HIS A 243 -7.35 30.71 -6.32
C HIS A 243 -6.08 30.09 -6.91
N GLN A 244 -4.94 30.30 -6.25
CA GLN A 244 -3.60 29.95 -6.74
C GLN A 244 -3.48 28.52 -7.29
N ILE A 245 -3.99 27.51 -6.56
CA ILE A 245 -3.90 26.11 -7.00
C ILE A 245 -4.66 25.90 -8.32
N TYR A 246 -5.96 26.19 -8.32
CA TYR A 246 -6.82 26.10 -9.50
C TYR A 246 -6.23 26.79 -10.73
N THR A 247 -5.85 28.07 -10.62
CA THR A 247 -5.32 28.84 -11.76
C THR A 247 -4.00 28.30 -12.29
N SER A 248 -3.17 27.72 -11.43
CA SER A 248 -1.91 27.09 -11.84
C SER A 248 -2.15 25.77 -12.57
N VAL A 249 -3.03 24.93 -12.03
CA VAL A 249 -3.18 23.53 -12.43
C VAL A 249 -4.13 23.35 -13.60
N ILE A 250 -5.16 24.20 -13.73
CA ILE A 250 -6.20 24.05 -14.77
C ILE A 250 -5.65 24.16 -16.20
N THR A 251 -4.49 24.80 -16.38
CA THR A 251 -3.81 24.95 -17.68
C THR A 251 -3.41 23.60 -18.30
N PHE A 252 -3.23 22.55 -17.48
CA PHE A 252 -2.90 21.20 -17.93
C PHE A 252 -4.11 20.36 -18.35
N PHE A 253 -5.33 20.80 -18.02
CA PHE A 253 -6.56 20.02 -18.23
C PHE A 253 -6.74 19.55 -19.68
N ASP A 254 -6.58 20.47 -20.64
CA ASP A 254 -6.87 20.17 -22.05
C ASP A 254 -5.89 19.15 -22.62
N LYS A 255 -4.62 19.20 -22.20
CA LYS A 255 -3.61 18.18 -22.53
C LYS A 255 -4.05 16.83 -21.98
N TYR A 256 -4.37 16.76 -20.69
CA TYR A 256 -4.66 15.48 -20.06
C TYR A 256 -5.94 14.82 -20.57
N ASN A 257 -6.94 15.63 -20.89
CA ASN A 257 -8.17 15.20 -21.56
C ASN A 257 -7.89 14.65 -22.97
N LEU A 258 -7.04 15.33 -23.75
CA LEU A 258 -6.66 14.87 -25.09
C LEU A 258 -5.98 13.49 -25.02
N ASP A 259 -5.00 13.34 -24.13
CA ASP A 259 -4.25 12.09 -23.94
C ASP A 259 -5.20 10.94 -23.54
N ARG A 260 -6.11 11.18 -22.59
CA ARG A 260 -7.15 10.21 -22.19
C ARG A 260 -8.04 9.80 -23.38
N ASN A 261 -8.48 10.74 -24.20
CA ASN A 261 -9.32 10.44 -25.37
C ASN A 261 -8.56 9.66 -26.44
N VAL A 262 -7.26 9.93 -26.63
CA VAL A 262 -6.42 9.15 -27.54
C VAL A 262 -6.33 7.69 -27.08
N ILE A 263 -6.12 7.45 -25.78
CA ILE A 263 -6.10 6.11 -25.18
C ILE A 263 -7.46 5.42 -25.39
N ALA A 264 -8.55 6.09 -25.04
CA ALA A 264 -9.91 5.56 -25.15
C ALA A 264 -10.28 5.12 -26.58
N HIS A 265 -9.80 5.86 -27.58
CA HIS A 265 -10.03 5.55 -29.00
C HIS A 265 -9.00 4.59 -29.62
N GLY A 266 -8.08 4.05 -28.83
CA GLY A 266 -7.06 3.09 -29.31
C GLY A 266 -6.16 3.65 -30.40
N ARG A 267 -5.96 4.98 -30.46
CA ARG A 267 -5.12 5.58 -31.51
C ARG A 267 -3.66 5.39 -31.10
N ASN A 268 -2.89 4.66 -31.90
CA ASN A 268 -1.48 4.27 -31.67
C ASN A 268 -0.45 5.41 -31.49
N ARG A 269 -0.87 6.67 -31.28
CA ARG A 269 0.01 7.84 -31.36
C ARG A 269 0.52 8.39 -30.05
N VAL A 270 -0.03 7.97 -28.90
CA VAL A 270 0.42 8.48 -27.60
C VAL A 270 1.12 7.36 -26.84
N GLU A 271 2.40 7.54 -26.63
CA GLU A 271 3.17 6.82 -25.61
C GLU A 271 2.93 7.54 -24.29
N ILE A 272 2.45 6.79 -23.31
CA ILE A 272 2.31 7.25 -21.93
C ILE A 272 3.36 6.49 -21.15
N ASP A 273 4.33 7.21 -20.62
CA ASP A 273 5.36 6.69 -19.72
C ASP A 273 5.00 6.96 -18.26
N GLU A 274 5.87 6.53 -17.36
CA GLU A 274 5.73 6.70 -15.91
C GLU A 274 5.61 8.18 -15.51
N GLU A 275 6.49 9.03 -16.05
CA GLU A 275 6.54 10.46 -15.72
C GLU A 275 5.23 11.17 -16.11
N MET A 276 4.64 10.83 -17.25
CA MET A 276 3.35 11.37 -17.67
C MET A 276 2.21 10.95 -16.74
N VAL A 277 2.23 9.71 -16.24
CA VAL A 277 1.24 9.23 -15.27
C VAL A 277 1.41 9.93 -13.93
N GLU A 278 2.64 10.06 -13.43
CA GLU A 278 2.93 10.75 -12.16
C GLU A 278 2.51 12.23 -12.21
N LYS A 279 2.83 12.94 -13.30
CA LYS A 279 2.37 14.33 -13.51
C LYS A 279 0.85 14.45 -13.54
N SER A 280 0.18 13.48 -14.15
CA SER A 280 -1.29 13.41 -14.16
C SER A 280 -1.84 13.13 -12.75
N PHE A 281 -1.19 12.25 -11.98
CA PHE A 281 -1.55 11.98 -10.58
C PHE A 281 -1.45 13.25 -9.75
N ILE A 282 -0.33 13.96 -9.84
CA ILE A 282 -0.15 15.24 -9.14
C ILE A 282 -1.26 16.21 -9.53
N PHE A 283 -1.59 16.35 -10.81
CA PHE A 283 -2.69 17.20 -11.27
C PHE A 283 -4.04 16.82 -10.62
N VAL A 284 -4.45 15.54 -10.74
CA VAL A 284 -5.75 15.06 -10.23
C VAL A 284 -5.81 15.17 -8.72
N LEU A 285 -4.81 14.63 -8.02
CA LEU A 285 -4.74 14.61 -6.56
C LEU A 285 -4.67 16.01 -5.96
N THR A 286 -4.01 16.97 -6.64
CA THR A 286 -3.97 18.36 -6.21
C THR A 286 -5.37 18.98 -6.26
N LEU A 287 -6.11 18.80 -7.36
CA LEU A 287 -7.46 19.37 -7.48
C LEU A 287 -8.42 18.74 -6.48
N ILE A 288 -8.42 17.41 -6.35
CA ILE A 288 -9.24 16.69 -5.37
C ILE A 288 -8.92 17.17 -3.95
N SER A 289 -7.63 17.21 -3.57
CA SER A 289 -7.23 17.59 -2.21
C SER A 289 -7.48 19.06 -1.92
N SER A 290 -7.24 19.96 -2.88
CA SER A 290 -7.56 21.38 -2.77
C SER A 290 -9.05 21.58 -2.47
N TYR A 291 -9.91 20.87 -3.20
CA TYR A 291 -11.35 20.90 -2.95
C TYR A 291 -11.68 20.31 -1.58
N LEU A 292 -11.31 19.06 -1.29
CA LEU A 292 -11.70 18.37 -0.05
C LEU A 292 -11.18 19.08 1.22
N LEU A 293 -9.93 19.53 1.21
CA LEU A 293 -9.27 20.18 2.35
C LEU A 293 -9.51 21.69 2.45
N ASN A 294 -10.26 22.26 1.49
CA ASN A 294 -10.59 23.68 1.41
C ASN A 294 -9.34 24.58 1.35
N SER A 295 -8.38 24.22 0.48
CA SER A 295 -7.11 24.92 0.34
C SER A 295 -6.98 25.58 -1.01
N SER A 296 -6.69 26.88 -1.00
CA SER A 296 -6.48 27.68 -2.23
C SER A 296 -5.02 27.92 -2.60
N LYS A 297 -4.09 27.67 -1.66
CA LYS A 297 -2.64 27.90 -1.80
C LYS A 297 -1.85 26.61 -1.56
N PHE A 298 -0.75 26.43 -2.30
CA PHE A 298 0.07 25.22 -2.22
C PHE A 298 0.71 25.01 -0.83
N ASP A 299 1.17 26.08 -0.16
CA ASP A 299 1.77 25.97 1.18
C ASP A 299 0.78 25.41 2.22
N ASP A 300 -0.47 25.91 2.19
CA ASP A 300 -1.54 25.45 3.07
C ASP A 300 -1.95 24.01 2.74
N LEU A 301 -2.10 23.69 1.45
CA LEU A 301 -2.43 22.33 1.03
C LEU A 301 -1.37 21.32 1.48
N TYR A 302 -0.09 21.61 1.25
CA TYR A 302 1.01 20.74 1.67
C TYR A 302 1.04 20.53 3.18
N THR A 303 0.88 21.62 3.95
CA THR A 303 0.80 21.55 5.42
C THR A 303 -0.34 20.65 5.90
N ARG A 304 -1.48 20.65 5.20
CA ARG A 304 -2.64 19.79 5.55
C ARG A 304 -2.51 18.35 5.07
N ILE A 305 -1.65 18.09 4.10
CA ILE A 305 -1.34 16.73 3.63
C ILE A 305 -0.38 16.06 4.62
N THR A 306 0.61 16.78 5.13
CA THR A 306 1.67 16.23 5.98
C THR A 306 1.34 16.18 7.48
N ASN A 307 0.26 16.82 7.92
CA ASN A 307 -0.22 16.83 9.32
C ASN A 307 -1.52 16.03 9.46
#